data_AF-A0A4Y9MFQ0-F1
#
_entry.id   AF-A0A4Y9MFQ0-F1
#
_cell.length_a   1.000
_cell.length_b   1.000
_cell.length_c   1.000
_cell.angle_alpha   90.00
_cell.angle_beta   90.00
_cell.angle_gamma   90.00
#
_symmetry.space_group_name_H-M   'P 1'
#
loop_
_entity.id
_entity.type
_entity.pdbx_description
1 polymer ?
#
loop_
_entity_poly.entity_id
_entity_poly.type
_entity_poly.pdbx_seq_one_letter_code
_entity_poly.pdbx_strand_id
1 'polypeptide(L)'
;PGDLPPGAVWALDAVEVPARLRGAVTALLGGVAVVADLTAALDLVAAHPHLRAVTADGDLVGAGWVNGGSDRKPSTLEIASEIDKARADLAASETQVAELSAALSGALTEQQARQDAAEQALAALNESDAAISAIYEQLGRLGQEARAADDEWRRLLAQRDELEAGRMRTVDELMELETRLHNAQQAPMFEAEPVDRQASMAAAEAARSAEVEARLAVRTAEERANAVRGRADSLRRAAAAEREARVRAQRAKQAREHAAAVAGVVADAGRDVAAR
;
A
#
# COMPACT_ATOMS: atom_id res chain seq x y z
N PRO A 1 -50.56 69.22 12.09
CA PRO A 1 -50.98 67.83 12.40
C PRO A 1 -51.63 67.80 13.79
N GLY A 2 -52.90 67.42 13.87
CA GLY A 2 -53.58 67.21 15.16
C GLY A 2 -53.12 65.91 15.82
N ASP A 3 -53.44 65.73 17.11
CA ASP A 3 -53.13 64.49 17.82
C ASP A 3 -53.95 63.33 17.24
N LEU A 4 -53.27 62.23 16.90
CA LEU A 4 -53.90 60.98 16.51
C LEU A 4 -54.23 60.15 17.76
N PRO A 5 -55.30 59.34 17.73
CA PRO A 5 -55.60 58.43 18.83
C PRO A 5 -54.49 57.38 19.01
N PRO A 6 -54.35 56.79 20.20
CA PRO A 6 -53.33 55.77 20.48
C PRO A 6 -53.44 54.61 19.48
N GLY A 7 -52.33 54.28 18.82
CA GLY A 7 -52.28 53.20 17.82
C GLY A 7 -52.51 53.63 16.36
N ALA A 8 -52.82 54.90 16.11
CA ALA A 8 -52.86 55.46 14.75
C ALA A 8 -51.55 56.19 14.41
N VAL A 9 -51.07 56.04 13.17
CA VAL A 9 -49.82 56.64 12.69
C VAL A 9 -50.11 57.46 11.44
N TRP A 10 -49.48 58.62 11.25
CA TRP A 10 -49.62 59.35 9.98
C TRP A 10 -49.00 58.53 8.85
N ALA A 11 -49.71 58.39 7.73
CA ALA A 11 -49.20 57.65 6.57
C ALA A 11 -47.90 58.25 6.02
N LEU A 12 -47.67 59.55 6.23
CA LEU A 12 -46.43 60.23 5.87
C LEU A 12 -45.22 59.79 6.69
N ASP A 13 -45.43 59.37 7.93
CA ASP A 13 -44.35 58.92 8.82
C ASP A 13 -43.99 57.45 8.56
N ALA A 14 -44.84 56.72 7.82
CA ALA A 14 -44.64 55.32 7.45
C ALA A 14 -43.95 55.15 6.09
N VAL A 15 -43.61 56.23 5.37
CA VAL A 15 -43.00 56.17 4.03
C VAL A 15 -41.72 56.98 3.95
N GLU A 16 -40.68 56.39 3.37
CA GLU A 16 -39.43 57.09 3.09
C GLU A 16 -39.47 57.72 1.70
N VAL A 17 -39.34 59.04 1.60
CA VAL A 17 -39.56 59.80 0.35
C VAL A 17 -38.31 60.59 -0.05
N PRO A 18 -37.79 60.38 -1.28
CA PRO A 18 -36.71 61.20 -1.82
C PRO A 18 -37.05 62.69 -1.82
N ALA A 19 -36.08 63.55 -1.52
CA ALA A 19 -36.31 64.99 -1.31
C ALA A 19 -37.08 65.68 -2.45
N ARG A 20 -36.84 65.27 -3.70
CA ARG A 20 -37.50 65.79 -4.91
C ARG A 20 -39.00 65.47 -5.01
N LEU A 21 -39.48 64.43 -4.33
CA LEU A 21 -40.89 63.97 -4.38
C LEU A 21 -41.68 64.34 -3.11
N ARG A 22 -40.99 64.87 -2.08
CA ARG A 22 -41.59 65.11 -0.76
C ARG A 22 -42.85 65.96 -0.84
N GLY A 23 -42.84 67.06 -1.59
CA GLY A 23 -44.01 67.93 -1.72
C GLY A 23 -45.24 67.23 -2.33
N ALA A 24 -45.02 66.40 -3.37
CA ALA A 24 -46.10 65.63 -3.99
C ALA A 24 -46.66 64.57 -3.05
N VAL A 25 -45.81 63.86 -2.31
CA VAL A 25 -46.24 62.82 -1.36
C VAL A 25 -46.94 63.43 -0.14
N THR A 26 -46.44 64.56 0.38
CA THR A 26 -47.11 65.33 1.44
C THR A 26 -48.49 65.81 1.02
N ALA A 27 -48.68 66.21 -0.24
CA ALA A 27 -50.00 66.59 -0.75
C ALA A 27 -50.95 65.38 -0.90
N LEU A 28 -50.44 64.21 -1.33
CA LEU A 28 -51.26 63.02 -1.55
C LEU A 28 -51.66 62.28 -0.27
N LEU A 29 -50.74 62.21 0.70
CA LEU A 29 -50.92 61.50 1.98
C LEU A 29 -51.21 62.46 3.16
N GLY A 30 -51.30 63.76 2.90
CA GLY A 30 -51.70 64.75 3.89
C GLY A 30 -53.10 64.42 4.44
N GLY A 31 -53.22 64.36 5.77
CA GLY A 31 -54.49 64.05 6.43
C GLY A 31 -54.88 62.56 6.40
N VAL A 32 -53.95 61.66 6.05
CA VAL A 32 -54.18 60.20 6.07
C VAL A 32 -53.52 59.57 7.30
N ALA A 33 -54.31 58.88 8.11
CA ALA A 33 -53.84 58.05 9.20
C ALA A 33 -53.92 56.57 8.85
N VAL A 34 -52.90 55.80 9.20
CA VAL A 34 -52.90 54.33 9.18
C VAL A 34 -53.40 53.85 10.54
N VAL A 35 -54.38 52.97 10.53
CA VAL A 35 -55.05 52.44 11.73
C VAL A 35 -55.08 50.91 11.70
N ALA A 36 -55.27 50.29 12.87
CA ALA A 36 -55.19 48.84 13.03
C ALA A 36 -56.31 48.08 12.31
N ASP A 37 -57.54 48.56 12.37
CA ASP A 37 -58.71 47.89 11.80
C ASP A 37 -59.78 48.87 11.31
N LEU A 38 -60.81 48.33 10.63
CA LEU A 38 -61.89 49.12 10.04
C LEU A 38 -62.74 49.86 11.09
N THR A 39 -62.89 49.29 12.29
CA THR A 39 -63.64 49.92 13.39
C THR A 39 -62.91 51.19 13.83
N ALA A 40 -61.61 51.10 14.07
CA ALA A 40 -60.77 52.24 14.40
C ALA A 40 -60.74 53.29 13.28
N ALA A 41 -60.81 52.86 12.01
CA ALA A 41 -60.90 53.76 10.85
C ALA A 41 -62.20 54.59 10.86
N LEU A 42 -63.33 53.94 11.13
CA LEU A 42 -64.64 54.60 11.21
C LEU A 42 -64.70 55.55 12.41
N ASP A 43 -64.23 55.13 13.58
CA ASP A 43 -64.22 55.95 14.79
C ASP A 43 -63.37 57.22 14.63
N LEU A 44 -62.19 57.09 14.01
CA LEU A 44 -61.30 58.22 13.75
C LEU A 44 -61.93 59.24 12.80
N VAL A 45 -62.53 58.79 11.70
CA VAL A 45 -63.16 59.66 10.71
C VAL A 45 -64.46 60.27 11.26
N ALA A 46 -65.20 59.56 12.10
CA ALA A 46 -66.38 60.09 12.79
C ALA A 46 -66.00 61.23 13.76
N ALA A 47 -64.92 61.06 14.52
CA ALA A 47 -64.41 62.10 15.42
C ALA A 47 -63.76 63.28 14.66
N HIS A 48 -63.12 63.01 13.52
CA HIS A 48 -62.41 64.01 12.73
C HIS A 48 -62.76 63.87 11.22
N PRO A 49 -63.89 64.44 10.76
CA PRO A 49 -64.38 64.24 9.40
C PRO A 49 -63.49 64.77 8.27
N HIS A 50 -62.46 65.56 8.61
CA HIS A 50 -61.48 66.09 7.66
C HIS A 50 -60.29 65.14 7.42
N LEU A 51 -60.19 64.05 8.17
CA LEU A 51 -59.15 63.04 8.02
C LEU A 51 -59.66 61.86 7.17
N ARG A 52 -58.71 61.11 6.63
CA ARG A 52 -58.95 59.79 6.03
C ARG A 52 -58.19 58.73 6.82
N ALA A 53 -58.78 57.57 7.00
CA ALA A 53 -58.13 56.46 7.69
C ALA A 53 -57.95 55.27 6.74
N VAL A 54 -56.79 54.63 6.75
CA VAL A 54 -56.49 53.42 5.96
C VAL A 54 -56.10 52.26 6.88
N THR A 55 -56.65 51.08 6.66
CA THR A 55 -56.28 49.86 7.40
C THR A 55 -55.07 49.18 6.77
N ALA A 56 -54.42 48.27 7.51
CA ALA A 56 -53.33 47.44 6.96
C ALA A 56 -53.78 46.55 5.79
N ASP A 57 -55.06 46.17 5.78
CA ASP A 57 -55.69 45.38 4.71
C ASP A 57 -56.08 46.24 3.48
N GLY A 58 -55.88 47.55 3.55
CA GLY A 58 -56.06 48.48 2.44
C GLY A 58 -57.46 49.09 2.32
N ASP A 59 -58.30 48.96 3.35
CA ASP A 59 -59.60 49.64 3.41
C ASP A 59 -59.38 51.13 3.70
N LEU A 60 -59.90 52.00 2.86
CA LEU A 60 -59.81 53.45 2.98
C LEU A 60 -61.17 54.04 3.36
N VAL A 61 -61.22 54.73 4.49
CA VAL A 61 -62.41 55.38 5.05
C VAL A 61 -62.26 56.90 4.97
N GLY A 62 -63.30 57.57 4.48
CA GLY A 62 -63.45 59.03 4.50
C GLY A 62 -64.86 59.44 4.94
N ALA A 63 -65.11 60.75 5.06
CA ALA A 63 -66.41 61.24 5.52
C ALA A 63 -67.54 60.78 4.59
N GLY A 64 -68.32 59.80 5.05
CA GLY A 64 -69.48 59.25 4.33
C GLY A 64 -69.17 58.21 3.26
N TRP A 65 -67.95 57.69 3.16
CA TRP A 65 -67.61 56.64 2.19
C TRP A 65 -66.51 55.69 2.70
N VAL A 66 -66.56 54.45 2.21
CA VAL A 66 -65.56 53.41 2.48
C VAL A 66 -65.20 52.75 1.16
N ASN A 67 -63.91 52.51 0.93
CA ASN A 67 -63.38 51.81 -0.24
C ASN A 67 -62.52 50.64 0.24
N GLY A 68 -62.95 49.40 -0.03
CA GLY A 68 -62.29 48.17 0.43
C GLY A 68 -62.83 46.95 -0.32
N GLY A 69 -62.01 45.90 -0.49
CA GLY A 69 -62.41 44.68 -1.19
C GLY A 69 -61.31 43.63 -1.37
N SER A 70 -61.68 42.35 -1.30
CA SER A 70 -60.79 41.17 -1.27
C SER A 70 -60.28 40.65 -2.63
N ASP A 71 -60.68 41.28 -3.74
CA ASP A 71 -60.30 40.90 -5.12
C ASP A 71 -59.19 41.80 -5.70
N ARG A 72 -58.34 42.35 -4.84
CA ARG A 72 -57.27 43.25 -5.28
C ARG A 72 -56.13 42.45 -5.90
N LYS A 73 -55.81 42.75 -7.17
CA LYS A 73 -54.57 42.27 -7.81
C LYS A 73 -53.37 42.68 -6.95
N PRO A 74 -52.33 41.82 -6.81
CA PRO A 74 -51.15 42.12 -6.01
C PRO A 74 -50.64 43.51 -6.32
N SER A 75 -50.43 44.32 -5.28
CA SER A 75 -50.01 45.70 -5.49
C SER A 75 -48.61 45.74 -6.09
N THR A 76 -48.29 46.80 -6.84
CA THR A 76 -46.93 46.98 -7.39
C THR A 76 -45.87 47.03 -6.29
N LEU A 77 -46.24 47.43 -5.07
CA LEU A 77 -45.39 47.41 -3.88
C LEU A 77 -45.17 45.99 -3.35
N GLU A 78 -46.20 45.15 -3.30
CA GLU A 78 -46.08 43.73 -2.93
C GLU A 78 -45.17 42.97 -3.91
N ILE A 79 -45.36 43.18 -5.21
CA ILE A 79 -44.51 42.55 -6.24
C ILE A 79 -43.06 43.00 -6.07
N ALA A 80 -42.81 44.29 -5.80
CA ALA A 80 -41.46 44.80 -5.55
C ALA A 80 -40.84 44.17 -4.28
N SER A 81 -41.62 44.08 -3.19
CA SER A 81 -41.19 43.44 -1.95
C SER A 81 -40.83 41.96 -2.14
N GLU A 82 -41.65 41.21 -2.86
CA GLU A 82 -41.36 39.79 -3.15
C GLU A 82 -40.13 39.62 -4.07
N ILE A 83 -39.92 40.53 -5.03
CA ILE A 83 -38.71 40.54 -5.86
C ILE A 83 -37.47 40.83 -5.00
N ASP A 84 -37.54 41.80 -4.10
CA ASP A 84 -36.41 42.16 -3.24
C ASP A 84 -36.09 41.04 -2.25
N LYS A 85 -37.12 40.37 -1.70
CA LYS A 85 -36.95 39.17 -0.88
C LYS A 85 -36.30 38.03 -1.68
N ALA A 86 -36.80 37.72 -2.87
CA ALA A 86 -36.23 36.68 -3.72
C ALA A 86 -34.76 36.96 -4.11
N ARG A 87 -34.42 38.24 -4.32
CA ARG A 87 -33.02 38.66 -4.57
C ARG A 87 -32.14 38.48 -3.35
N ALA A 88 -32.62 38.80 -2.15
CA ALA A 88 -31.90 38.59 -0.91
C ALA A 88 -31.66 37.09 -0.65
N ASP A 89 -32.69 36.26 -0.85
CA ASP A 89 -32.60 34.81 -0.69
C ASP A 89 -31.62 34.19 -1.72
N LEU A 90 -31.62 34.68 -2.96
CA LEU A 90 -30.65 34.27 -3.98
C LEU A 90 -29.22 34.61 -3.56
N ALA A 91 -28.96 35.86 -3.15
CA ALA A 91 -27.63 36.30 -2.73
C ALA A 91 -27.11 35.51 -1.51
N ALA A 92 -27.98 35.21 -0.55
CA ALA A 92 -27.65 34.36 0.59
C ALA A 92 -27.30 32.93 0.16
N SER A 93 -28.08 32.36 -0.77
CA SER A 93 -27.84 31.01 -1.29
C SER A 93 -26.54 30.93 -2.10
N GLU A 94 -26.24 31.92 -2.93
CA GLU A 94 -24.98 32.01 -3.70
C GLU A 94 -23.76 32.09 -2.77
N THR A 95 -23.87 32.87 -1.69
CA THR A 95 -22.82 32.96 -0.66
C THR A 95 -22.60 31.60 0.00
N GLN A 96 -23.67 30.91 0.40
CA GLN A 96 -23.59 29.59 1.01
C GLN A 96 -22.98 28.54 0.07
N VAL A 97 -23.33 28.57 -1.22
CA VAL A 97 -22.74 27.67 -2.23
C VAL A 97 -21.25 27.94 -2.39
N ALA A 98 -20.82 29.21 -2.41
CA ALA A 98 -19.40 29.55 -2.50
C ALA A 98 -18.61 29.05 -1.28
N GLU A 99 -19.13 29.24 -0.07
CA GLU A 99 -18.51 28.75 1.17
C GLU A 99 -18.40 27.22 1.21
N LEU A 100 -19.49 26.51 0.87
CA LEU A 100 -19.51 25.06 0.85
C LEU A 100 -18.58 24.49 -0.24
N SER A 101 -18.51 25.14 -1.39
CA SER A 101 -17.61 24.73 -2.48
C SER A 101 -16.14 24.89 -2.09
N ALA A 102 -15.79 26.00 -1.42
CA ALA A 102 -14.45 26.22 -0.89
C ALA A 102 -14.09 25.19 0.20
N ALA A 103 -15.01 24.93 1.13
CA ALA A 103 -14.82 23.92 2.18
C ALA A 103 -14.65 22.51 1.59
N LEU A 104 -15.46 22.14 0.59
CA LEU A 104 -15.35 20.86 -0.10
C LEU A 104 -14.02 20.72 -0.83
N SER A 105 -13.57 21.76 -1.54
CA SER A 105 -12.27 21.75 -2.23
C SER A 105 -11.11 21.56 -1.25
N GLY A 106 -11.15 22.23 -0.09
CA GLY A 106 -10.17 22.03 0.98
C GLY A 106 -10.21 20.60 1.54
N ALA A 107 -11.40 20.07 1.82
CA ALA A 107 -11.57 18.71 2.33
C ALA A 107 -11.07 17.63 1.36
N LEU A 108 -11.34 17.79 0.06
CA LEU A 108 -10.85 16.87 -0.98
C LEU A 108 -9.32 16.91 -1.10
N THR A 109 -8.72 18.10 -1.00
CA THR A 109 -7.25 18.25 -1.02
C THR A 109 -6.62 17.58 0.19
N GLU A 110 -7.18 17.78 1.39
CA GLU A 110 -6.71 17.11 2.61
C GLU A 110 -6.89 15.59 2.51
N GLN A 111 -8.04 15.12 2.01
CA GLN A 111 -8.28 13.70 1.79
C GLN A 111 -7.20 13.08 0.89
N GLN A 112 -6.89 13.70 -0.24
CA GLN A 112 -5.86 13.21 -1.15
C GLN A 112 -4.49 13.18 -0.47
N ALA A 113 -4.11 14.25 0.23
CA ALA A 113 -2.83 14.30 0.94
C ALA A 113 -2.70 13.21 2.02
N ARG A 114 -3.80 12.88 2.72
CA ARG A 114 -3.84 11.79 3.69
C ARG A 114 -3.78 10.41 3.05
N GLN A 115 -4.42 10.23 1.89
CA GLN A 115 -4.32 8.99 1.11
C GLN A 115 -2.89 8.76 0.65
N ASP A 116 -2.26 9.76 0.04
CA ASP A 116 -0.86 9.68 -0.42
C ASP A 116 0.10 9.36 0.75
N ALA A 117 -0.09 10.01 1.91
CA ALA A 117 0.71 9.75 3.10
C ALA A 117 0.50 8.31 3.63
N ALA A 118 -0.73 7.80 3.60
CA ALA A 118 -1.03 6.44 4.01
C ALA A 118 -0.42 5.40 3.07
N GLU A 119 -0.48 5.64 1.75
CA GLU A 119 0.15 4.78 0.76
C GLU A 119 1.67 4.74 0.91
N GLN A 120 2.31 5.90 1.14
CA GLN A 120 3.75 5.97 1.43
C GLN A 120 4.14 5.22 2.70
N ALA A 121 3.38 5.39 3.78
CA ALA A 121 3.61 4.66 5.03
C ALA A 121 3.45 3.14 4.85
N LEU A 122 2.45 2.70 4.08
CA LEU A 122 2.24 1.28 3.79
C LEU A 122 3.38 0.71 2.92
N ALA A 123 3.86 1.47 1.93
CA ALA A 123 5.01 1.08 1.12
C ALA A 123 6.28 0.93 1.98
N ALA A 124 6.55 1.89 2.86
CA ALA A 124 7.70 1.84 3.77
C ALA A 124 7.62 0.65 4.75
N LEU A 125 6.42 0.34 5.25
CA LEU A 125 6.20 -0.84 6.09
C LEU A 125 6.52 -2.13 5.33
N ASN A 126 5.98 -2.29 4.12
CA ASN A 126 6.22 -3.47 3.29
C ASN A 126 7.72 -3.64 2.94
N GLU A 127 8.42 -2.54 2.67
CA GLU A 127 9.87 -2.55 2.42
C GLU A 127 10.64 -3.01 3.66
N SER A 128 10.29 -2.51 4.85
CA SER A 128 10.86 -2.95 6.12
C SER A 128 10.61 -4.44 6.37
N ASP A 129 9.39 -4.93 6.15
CA ASP A 129 9.03 -6.34 6.35
C ASP A 129 9.80 -7.27 5.39
N ALA A 130 9.99 -6.84 4.15
CA ALA A 130 10.80 -7.55 3.17
C ALA A 130 12.29 -7.58 3.60
N ALA A 131 12.84 -6.46 4.06
CA ALA A 131 14.21 -6.38 4.55
C ALA A 131 14.44 -7.27 5.78
N ILE A 132 13.51 -7.26 6.74
CA ILE A 132 13.55 -8.12 7.93
C ILE A 132 13.51 -9.60 7.52
N SER A 133 12.60 -9.97 6.61
CA SER A 133 12.49 -11.35 6.12
C SER A 133 13.79 -11.82 5.44
N ALA A 134 14.41 -10.97 4.62
CA ALA A 134 15.69 -11.26 3.99
C ALA A 134 16.82 -11.44 5.00
N ILE A 135 16.86 -10.63 6.06
CA ILE A 135 17.82 -10.77 7.15
C ILE A 135 17.65 -12.11 7.87
N TYR A 136 16.41 -12.52 8.19
CA TYR A 136 16.14 -13.80 8.83
C TYR A 136 16.53 -14.99 7.94
N GLU A 137 16.27 -14.92 6.64
CA GLU A 137 16.70 -15.95 5.69
C GLU A 137 18.23 -16.06 5.66
N GLN A 138 18.93 -14.92 5.59
CA GLN A 138 20.39 -14.89 5.59
C GLN A 138 20.97 -15.41 6.91
N LEU A 139 20.37 -15.05 8.04
CA LEU A 139 20.77 -15.57 9.36
C LEU A 139 20.55 -17.07 9.44
N GLY A 140 19.44 -17.59 8.90
CA GLY A 140 19.16 -19.01 8.79
C GLY A 140 20.22 -19.74 7.98
N ARG A 141 20.57 -19.23 6.79
CA ARG A 141 21.62 -19.79 5.93
C ARG A 141 22.98 -19.82 6.64
N LEU A 142 23.41 -18.68 7.19
CA LEU A 142 24.69 -18.57 7.91
C LEU A 142 24.73 -19.49 9.13
N GLY A 143 23.61 -19.64 9.85
CA GLY A 143 23.50 -20.58 10.96
C GLY A 143 23.69 -22.04 10.54
N GLN A 144 23.17 -22.45 9.39
CA GLN A 144 23.40 -23.80 8.86
C GLN A 144 24.84 -23.99 8.38
N GLU A 145 25.43 -23.00 7.72
CA GLU A 145 26.84 -23.04 7.31
C GLU A 145 27.78 -23.17 8.52
N ALA A 146 27.50 -22.41 9.59
CA ALA A 146 28.28 -22.50 10.82
C ALA A 146 28.20 -23.89 11.47
N ARG A 147 27.01 -24.51 11.52
CA ARG A 147 26.85 -25.88 12.05
C ARG A 147 27.55 -26.91 11.19
N ALA A 148 27.39 -26.83 9.87
CA ALA A 148 28.06 -27.74 8.95
C ALA A 148 29.59 -27.63 9.05
N ALA A 149 30.12 -26.41 9.24
CA ALA A 149 31.54 -26.20 9.49
C ALA A 149 32.00 -26.79 10.83
N ASP A 150 31.21 -26.66 11.90
CA ASP A 150 31.52 -27.28 13.21
C ASP A 150 31.53 -28.81 13.12
N ASP A 151 30.53 -29.39 12.45
CA ASP A 151 30.45 -30.84 12.23
C ASP A 151 31.64 -31.36 11.41
N GLU A 152 32.02 -30.67 10.33
CA GLU A 152 33.19 -31.05 9.52
C GLU A 152 34.50 -30.88 10.31
N TRP A 153 34.62 -29.81 11.10
CA TRP A 153 35.78 -29.61 11.97
C TRP A 153 35.94 -30.76 12.98
N ARG A 154 34.85 -31.17 13.65
CA ARG A 154 34.83 -32.32 14.55
C ARG A 154 35.21 -33.62 13.83
N ARG A 155 34.71 -33.81 12.60
CA ARG A 155 35.03 -34.98 11.77
C ARG A 155 36.52 -35.03 11.42
N LEU A 156 37.10 -33.91 11.00
CA LEU A 156 38.52 -33.80 10.68
C LEU A 156 39.41 -34.00 11.91
N LEU A 157 38.98 -33.52 13.07
CA LEU A 157 39.64 -33.79 14.36
C LEU A 157 39.71 -35.30 14.66
N ALA A 158 38.58 -36.01 14.55
CA ALA A 158 38.55 -37.45 14.77
C ALA A 158 39.44 -38.21 13.77
N GLN A 159 39.44 -37.81 12.49
CA GLN A 159 40.32 -38.40 11.47
C GLN A 159 41.80 -38.15 11.78
N ARG A 160 42.16 -36.95 12.23
CA ARG A 160 43.52 -36.64 12.68
C ARG A 160 43.93 -37.57 13.82
N ASP A 161 43.08 -37.70 14.84
CA ASP A 161 43.39 -38.53 16.02
C ASP A 161 43.59 -40.00 15.64
N GLU A 162 42.76 -40.52 14.72
CA GLU A 162 42.92 -41.88 14.18
C GLU A 162 44.24 -42.05 13.41
N LEU A 163 44.60 -41.07 12.56
CA LEU A 163 45.86 -41.07 11.82
C LEU A 163 47.07 -40.95 12.74
N GLU A 164 47.01 -40.13 13.78
CA GLU A 164 48.07 -40.00 14.78
C GLU A 164 48.26 -41.31 15.56
N ALA A 165 47.17 -41.96 15.98
CA ALA A 165 47.23 -43.28 16.62
C ALA A 165 47.74 -44.36 15.67
N GLY A 166 47.35 -44.32 14.39
CA GLY A 166 47.91 -45.19 13.35
C GLY A 166 49.41 -45.01 13.18
N ARG A 167 49.88 -43.75 13.11
CA ARG A 167 51.30 -43.42 13.01
C ARG A 167 52.09 -43.96 14.19
N MET A 168 51.58 -43.81 15.42
CA MET A 168 52.24 -44.34 16.62
C MET A 168 52.41 -45.86 16.52
N ARG A 169 51.36 -46.59 16.16
CA ARG A 169 51.44 -48.05 15.96
C ARG A 169 52.45 -48.46 14.89
N THR A 170 52.46 -47.77 13.74
CA THR A 170 53.43 -48.06 12.67
C THR A 170 54.88 -47.79 13.10
N VAL A 171 55.11 -46.75 13.91
CA VAL A 171 56.44 -46.48 14.47
C VAL A 171 56.85 -47.58 15.45
N ASP A 172 55.94 -48.04 16.31
CA ASP A 172 56.21 -49.14 17.24
C ASP A 172 56.53 -50.45 16.49
N GLU A 173 55.72 -50.80 15.48
CA GLU A 173 55.95 -51.97 14.61
C GLU A 173 57.28 -51.89 13.86
N LEU A 174 57.65 -50.70 13.36
CA LEU A 174 58.94 -50.47 12.70
C LEU A 174 60.10 -50.74 13.67
N MET A 175 60.03 -50.21 14.90
CA MET A 175 61.05 -50.44 15.91
C MET A 175 61.20 -51.94 16.26
N GLU A 176 60.10 -52.68 16.35
CA GLU A 176 60.13 -54.14 16.56
C GLU A 176 60.79 -54.87 15.39
N LEU A 177 60.45 -54.51 14.14
CA LEU A 177 61.03 -55.12 12.94
C LEU A 177 62.52 -54.81 12.79
N GLU A 178 62.94 -53.57 13.05
CA GLU A 178 64.35 -53.17 13.06
C GLU A 178 65.13 -53.95 14.12
N THR A 179 64.57 -54.12 15.31
CA THR A 179 65.17 -54.94 16.39
C THR A 179 65.33 -56.40 15.96
N ARG A 180 64.28 -56.99 15.36
CA ARG A 180 64.33 -58.36 14.83
C ARG A 180 65.35 -58.53 13.72
N LEU A 181 65.42 -57.58 12.79
CA LEU A 181 66.40 -57.59 11.70
C LEU A 181 67.82 -57.53 12.26
N HIS A 182 68.09 -56.63 13.20
CA HIS A 182 69.38 -56.52 13.87
C HIS A 182 69.78 -57.85 14.51
N ASN A 183 68.87 -58.47 15.27
CA ASN A 183 69.12 -59.76 15.91
C ASN A 183 69.40 -60.87 14.88
N ALA A 184 68.66 -60.91 13.76
CA ALA A 184 68.87 -61.89 12.70
C ALA A 184 70.22 -61.69 11.98
N GLN A 185 70.65 -60.44 11.78
CA GLN A 185 71.96 -60.13 11.18
C GLN A 185 73.14 -60.52 12.09
N GLN A 186 72.94 -60.58 13.40
CA GLN A 186 73.95 -61.04 14.36
C GLN A 186 73.97 -62.57 14.53
N ALA A 187 73.03 -63.30 13.94
CA ALA A 187 72.96 -64.76 14.03
C ALA A 187 73.90 -65.42 12.99
N PRO A 188 74.72 -66.43 13.37
CA PRO A 188 75.59 -67.13 12.43
C PRO A 188 74.79 -67.95 11.40
N MET A 189 75.14 -67.80 10.12
CA MET A 189 74.51 -68.50 9.01
C MET A 189 75.02 -69.95 8.94
N PHE A 190 74.14 -70.93 9.10
CA PHE A 190 74.44 -72.34 8.81
C PHE A 190 73.98 -72.70 7.40
N GLU A 191 74.76 -73.53 6.69
CA GLU A 191 74.46 -74.00 5.33
C GLU A 191 73.16 -74.80 5.30
N ALA A 192 72.22 -74.40 4.42
CA ALA A 192 70.95 -75.09 4.22
C ALA A 192 71.08 -76.20 3.17
N GLU A 193 70.57 -77.38 3.52
CA GLU A 193 70.44 -78.58 2.67
C GLU A 193 69.45 -78.41 1.49
N PRO A 194 69.50 -79.27 0.45
CA PRO A 194 68.84 -79.05 -0.83
C PRO A 194 67.31 -79.18 -0.77
N VAL A 195 66.64 -78.25 -1.46
CA VAL A 195 65.18 -78.04 -1.43
C VAL A 195 64.40 -79.14 -2.17
N ASP A 196 63.32 -79.58 -1.53
CA ASP A 196 62.31 -80.48 -2.07
C ASP A 196 61.52 -79.83 -3.23
N ARG A 197 61.69 -80.39 -4.43
CA ARG A 197 61.07 -79.96 -5.69
C ARG A 197 59.53 -80.00 -5.62
N GLN A 198 58.95 -80.88 -4.82
CA GLN A 198 57.51 -81.03 -4.68
C GLN A 198 56.89 -79.81 -3.97
N ALA A 199 57.55 -79.32 -2.92
CA ALA A 199 57.15 -78.12 -2.20
C ALA A 199 57.28 -76.86 -3.07
N SER A 200 58.28 -76.82 -3.95
CA SER A 200 58.48 -75.71 -4.89
C SER A 200 57.39 -75.64 -5.97
N MET A 201 56.88 -76.79 -6.45
CA MET A 201 55.74 -76.80 -7.37
C MET A 201 54.45 -76.36 -6.70
N ALA A 202 54.19 -76.80 -5.46
CA ALA A 202 53.04 -76.36 -4.69
C ALA A 202 53.06 -74.84 -4.42
N ALA A 203 54.24 -74.28 -4.11
CA ALA A 203 54.43 -72.84 -4.00
C ALA A 203 54.17 -72.09 -5.32
N ALA A 204 54.58 -72.66 -6.45
CA ALA A 204 54.33 -72.06 -7.76
C ALA A 204 52.84 -72.07 -8.16
N GLU A 205 52.10 -73.13 -7.81
CA GLU A 205 50.65 -73.18 -8.00
C GLU A 205 49.91 -72.19 -7.11
N ALA A 206 50.31 -72.08 -5.82
CA ALA A 206 49.76 -71.09 -4.91
C ALA A 206 50.01 -69.65 -5.40
N ALA A 207 51.21 -69.36 -5.92
CA ALA A 207 51.55 -68.06 -6.48
C ALA A 207 50.69 -67.71 -7.73
N ARG A 208 50.42 -68.69 -8.61
CA ARG A 208 49.52 -68.48 -9.77
C ARG A 208 48.08 -68.21 -9.34
N SER A 209 47.57 -68.92 -8.33
CA SER A 209 46.24 -68.65 -7.79
C SER A 209 46.15 -67.24 -7.20
N ALA A 210 47.17 -66.81 -6.44
CA ALA A 210 47.25 -65.44 -5.91
C ALA A 210 47.34 -64.38 -7.02
N GLU A 211 48.06 -64.65 -8.11
CA GLU A 211 48.12 -63.76 -9.28
C GLU A 211 46.76 -63.61 -9.97
N VAL A 212 46.02 -64.71 -10.14
CA VAL A 212 44.67 -64.70 -10.73
C VAL A 212 43.70 -63.91 -9.85
N GLU A 213 43.73 -64.10 -8.53
CA GLU A 213 42.90 -63.32 -7.60
C GLU A 213 43.27 -61.83 -7.62
N ALA A 214 44.55 -61.49 -7.65
CA ALA A 214 45.01 -60.10 -7.76
C ALA A 214 44.53 -59.44 -9.06
N ARG A 215 44.59 -60.16 -10.20
CA ARG A 215 44.05 -59.66 -11.48
C ARG A 215 42.54 -59.46 -11.45
N LEU A 216 41.80 -60.36 -10.79
CA LEU A 216 40.35 -60.21 -10.63
C LEU A 216 40.01 -59.00 -9.75
N ALA A 217 40.78 -58.76 -8.69
CA ALA A 217 40.64 -57.60 -7.81
C ALA A 217 40.90 -56.29 -8.57
N VAL A 218 41.95 -56.23 -9.39
CA VAL A 218 42.25 -55.07 -10.25
C VAL A 218 41.10 -54.80 -11.22
N ARG A 219 40.62 -55.83 -11.94
CA ARG A 219 39.49 -55.67 -12.88
C ARG A 219 38.21 -55.20 -12.19
N THR A 220 37.94 -55.69 -10.98
CA THR A 220 36.81 -55.24 -10.17
C THR A 220 36.96 -53.77 -9.74
N ALA A 221 38.17 -53.34 -9.39
CA ALA A 221 38.45 -51.94 -9.07
C ALA A 221 38.29 -51.02 -10.29
N GLU A 222 38.73 -51.46 -11.48
CA GLU A 222 38.57 -50.74 -12.74
C GLU A 222 37.09 -50.59 -13.13
N GLU A 223 36.28 -51.66 -13.00
CA GLU A 223 34.83 -51.60 -13.26
C GLU A 223 34.13 -50.63 -12.29
N ARG A 224 34.50 -50.64 -11.01
CA ARG A 224 34.00 -49.67 -10.02
C ARG A 224 34.40 -48.23 -10.37
N ALA A 225 35.64 -48.01 -10.79
CA ALA A 225 36.11 -46.68 -11.21
C ALA A 225 35.34 -46.17 -12.43
N ASN A 226 35.07 -47.03 -13.42
CA ASN A 226 34.25 -46.69 -14.58
C ASN A 226 32.80 -46.38 -14.21
N ALA A 227 32.20 -47.13 -13.27
CA ALA A 227 30.86 -46.85 -12.77
C ALA A 227 30.78 -45.49 -12.04
N VAL A 228 31.78 -45.15 -11.22
CA VAL A 228 31.88 -43.84 -10.56
C VAL A 228 32.05 -42.72 -11.58
N ARG A 229 32.90 -42.90 -12.60
CA ARG A 229 33.08 -41.93 -13.69
C ARG A 229 31.78 -41.69 -14.47
N GLY A 230 31.06 -42.76 -14.83
CA GLY A 230 29.75 -42.66 -15.48
C GLY A 230 28.70 -41.92 -14.64
N ARG A 231 28.68 -42.17 -13.33
CA ARG A 231 27.79 -41.45 -12.40
C ARG A 231 28.18 -39.97 -12.29
N ALA A 232 29.47 -39.64 -12.22
CA ALA A 232 29.95 -38.25 -12.22
C ALA A 232 29.57 -37.50 -13.50
N ASP A 233 29.70 -38.12 -14.68
CA ASP A 233 29.33 -37.50 -15.96
C ASP A 233 27.81 -37.32 -16.10
N SER A 234 27.02 -38.24 -15.55
CA SER A 234 25.56 -38.07 -15.45
C SER A 234 25.19 -36.87 -14.57
N LEU A 235 25.82 -36.72 -13.40
CA LEU A 235 25.61 -35.59 -12.49
C LEU A 235 26.04 -34.26 -13.12
N ARG A 236 27.15 -34.22 -13.87
CA ARG A 236 27.58 -33.01 -14.60
C ARG A 236 26.56 -32.59 -15.67
N ARG A 237 26.01 -33.55 -16.42
CA ARG A 237 24.95 -33.28 -17.41
C ARG A 237 23.67 -32.78 -16.76
N ALA A 238 23.25 -33.39 -15.65
CA ALA A 238 22.09 -32.93 -14.88
C ALA A 238 22.28 -31.50 -14.36
N ALA A 239 23.47 -31.18 -13.81
CA ALA A 239 23.79 -29.83 -13.34
C ALA A 239 23.83 -28.79 -14.48
N ALA A 240 24.31 -29.17 -15.67
CA ALA A 240 24.26 -28.31 -16.85
C ALA A 240 22.82 -28.02 -17.30
N ALA A 241 21.98 -29.06 -17.37
CA ALA A 241 20.56 -28.92 -17.71
C ALA A 241 19.79 -28.03 -16.72
N GLU A 242 20.07 -28.16 -15.42
CA GLU A 242 19.50 -27.31 -14.36
C GLU A 242 19.91 -25.84 -14.53
N ARG A 243 21.18 -25.55 -14.84
CA ARG A 243 21.65 -24.19 -15.11
C ARG A 243 20.94 -23.57 -16.33
N GLU A 244 20.80 -24.33 -17.41
CA GLU A 244 20.08 -23.88 -18.60
C GLU A 244 18.58 -23.67 -18.35
N ALA A 245 17.95 -24.52 -17.53
CA ALA A 245 16.57 -24.35 -17.11
C ALA A 245 16.36 -23.06 -16.31
N ARG A 246 17.27 -22.76 -15.36
CA ARG A 246 17.24 -21.50 -14.60
C ARG A 246 17.38 -20.27 -15.49
N VAL A 247 18.32 -20.28 -16.44
CA VAL A 247 18.49 -19.16 -17.39
C VAL A 247 17.24 -18.97 -18.25
N ARG A 248 16.61 -20.05 -18.74
CA ARG A 248 15.36 -19.97 -19.49
C ARG A 248 14.21 -19.43 -18.64
N ALA A 249 14.09 -19.87 -17.38
CA ALA A 249 13.07 -19.37 -16.45
C ALA A 249 13.26 -17.87 -16.15
N GLN A 250 14.50 -17.42 -15.94
CA GLN A 250 14.83 -16.00 -15.75
C GLN A 250 14.42 -15.16 -16.97
N ARG A 251 14.75 -15.60 -18.18
CA ARG A 251 14.36 -14.91 -19.43
C ARG A 251 12.84 -14.86 -19.61
N ALA A 252 12.15 -15.95 -19.30
CA ALA A 252 10.69 -16.00 -19.36
C ALA A 252 10.04 -15.04 -18.34
N LYS A 253 10.62 -14.90 -17.14
CA LYS A 253 10.18 -13.93 -16.13
C LYS A 253 10.36 -12.49 -16.62
N GLN A 254 11.55 -12.14 -17.12
CA GLN A 254 11.84 -10.81 -17.67
C GLN A 254 10.91 -10.46 -18.84
N ALA A 255 10.63 -11.42 -19.74
CA ALA A 255 9.70 -11.22 -20.84
C ALA A 255 8.27 -10.94 -20.34
N ARG A 256 7.81 -11.62 -19.28
CA ARG A 256 6.49 -11.36 -18.67
C ARG A 256 6.42 -9.99 -18.01
N GLU A 257 7.46 -9.58 -17.29
CA GLU A 257 7.55 -8.26 -16.66
C GLU A 257 7.52 -7.15 -17.72
N HIS A 258 8.28 -7.30 -18.81
CA HIS A 258 8.26 -6.35 -19.91
C HIS A 258 6.89 -6.28 -20.61
N ALA A 259 6.28 -7.44 -20.89
CA ALA A 259 4.94 -7.49 -21.47
C ALA A 259 3.88 -6.83 -20.57
N ALA A 260 3.96 -7.03 -19.24
CA ALA A 260 3.09 -6.39 -18.28
C ALA A 260 3.28 -4.87 -18.25
N ALA A 261 4.53 -4.38 -18.29
CA ALA A 261 4.82 -2.95 -18.35
C ALA A 261 4.26 -2.30 -19.64
N VAL A 262 4.45 -2.96 -20.79
CA VAL A 262 3.88 -2.50 -22.06
C VAL A 262 2.35 -2.48 -22.01
N ALA A 263 1.72 -3.52 -21.46
CA ALA A 263 0.27 -3.55 -21.29
C ALA A 263 -0.25 -2.43 -20.36
N GLY A 264 0.50 -2.08 -19.31
CA GLY A 264 0.23 -0.94 -18.44
C GLY A 264 0.21 0.38 -19.20
N VAL A 265 1.28 0.66 -19.97
CA VAL A 265 1.38 1.88 -20.80
C VAL A 265 0.25 1.96 -21.83
N VAL A 266 -0.11 0.83 -22.46
CA VAL A 266 -1.24 0.77 -23.41
C VAL A 266 -2.58 1.04 -22.71
N ALA A 267 -2.78 0.54 -21.49
CA ALA A 267 -3.98 0.79 -20.71
C ALA A 267 -4.08 2.26 -20.27
N ASP A 268 -2.97 2.88 -19.87
CA ASP A 268 -2.89 4.31 -19.54
C ASP A 268 -3.22 5.19 -20.76
N ALA A 269 -2.57 4.93 -21.89
CA ALA A 269 -2.85 5.65 -23.13
C ALA A 269 -4.31 5.47 -23.58
N GLY A 270 -4.89 4.28 -23.37
CA GLY A 270 -6.30 4.02 -23.63
C GLY A 270 -7.24 4.84 -22.75
N ARG A 271 -6.91 5.03 -21.47
CA ARG A 271 -7.65 5.91 -20.55
C ARG A 271 -7.55 7.37 -20.98
N ASP A 272 -6.36 7.83 -21.35
CA ASP A 272 -6.15 9.22 -21.80
C ASP A 272 -6.94 9.57 -23.07
N VAL A 273 -7.05 8.61 -24.00
CA VAL A 273 -7.86 8.77 -25.22
C VAL A 273 -9.35 8.75 -24.90
N ALA A 274 -9.80 7.91 -23.97
CA ALA A 274 -11.21 7.86 -23.55
C ALA A 274 -11.66 9.09 -22.76
N ALA A 275 -10.72 9.83 -22.17
CA ALA A 275 -10.97 11.07 -21.43
C ALA A 275 -10.99 12.35 -22.30
N ARG A 276 -10.74 12.22 -23.62
CA ARG A 276 -10.86 13.30 -24.61
C ARG A 276 -12.17 13.20 -25.38
#